data_AF-E6ME34-F1
#
_entry.id   AF-E6ME34-F1
#
_cell.length_a   1.000
_cell.length_b   1.000
_cell.length_c   1.000
_cell.angle_alpha   90.00
_cell.angle_beta   90.00
_cell.angle_gamma   90.00
#
_symmetry.space_group_name_H-M   'P 1'
#
loop_
_entity.id
_entity.type
_entity.pdbx_description
1 polymer ?
#
loop_
_entity_poly.entity_id
_entity_poly.type
_entity_poly.pdbx_seq_one_letter_code
_entity_poly.pdbx_strand_id
1 'polypeptide(L)'
;MERLKNGALKFYEVVLEILEMGIALFLVVLIAMNLFELFAHIEFNASLTVAFKTLQTCLGLCMNLIICTEFIRMVYTHTMQAVLEALIFAIARGLIVGHLNGEQTLLYIVAILLLMVMRKYLLRDSDEGGKIFERVRRLMAQTRTHDQKEDKEKLKSAASGHDNESFL
;
A
#
# COMPACT_ATOMS: atom_id res chain seq x y z
N MET A 1 -7.69 -12.58 -23.22
CA MET A 1 -8.32 -12.63 -21.88
C MET A 1 -7.94 -11.46 -20.98
N GLU A 2 -6.75 -10.87 -21.10
CA GLU A 2 -6.31 -9.74 -20.26
C GLU A 2 -7.16 -8.48 -20.40
N ARG A 3 -7.68 -8.18 -21.60
CA ARG A 3 -8.53 -6.99 -21.83
C ARG A 3 -9.89 -7.06 -21.12
N LEU A 4 -10.44 -8.27 -20.92
CA LEU A 4 -11.69 -8.47 -20.17
C LEU A 4 -11.45 -8.37 -18.66
N LYS A 5 -10.33 -8.90 -18.18
CA LYS A 5 -9.92 -8.83 -16.77
C LYS A 5 -9.75 -7.38 -16.31
N ASN A 6 -9.11 -6.56 -17.14
CA ASN A 6 -8.91 -5.14 -16.83
C ASN A 6 -10.21 -4.33 -16.87
N GLY A 7 -11.18 -4.73 -17.71
CA GLY A 7 -12.52 -4.13 -17.70
C GLY A 7 -13.29 -4.45 -16.41
N ALA A 8 -13.25 -5.71 -15.97
CA ALA A 8 -13.89 -6.14 -14.73
C ALA A 8 -13.26 -5.49 -13.50
N LEU A 9 -11.93 -5.44 -13.41
CA LEU A 9 -11.21 -4.79 -12.30
C LEU A 9 -11.59 -3.31 -12.16
N LYS A 10 -11.61 -2.56 -13.27
CA LYS A 10 -12.03 -1.15 -13.28
C LYS A 10 -13.48 -0.98 -12.80
N PHE A 11 -14.37 -1.89 -13.17
CA PHE A 11 -15.74 -1.85 -12.69
C PHE A 11 -15.82 -2.04 -11.16
N TYR A 12 -15.06 -2.98 -10.59
CA TYR A 12 -15.00 -3.18 -9.14
C TYR A 12 -14.42 -1.98 -8.40
N GLU A 13 -13.34 -1.37 -8.93
CA GLU A 13 -12.74 -0.17 -8.35
C GLU A 13 -13.75 0.98 -8.25
N VAL A 14 -14.51 1.24 -9.32
CA VAL A 14 -15.55 2.27 -9.35
C VAL A 14 -16.67 1.97 -8.35
N VAL A 15 -17.12 0.72 -8.25
CA VAL A 15 -18.16 0.34 -7.28
C VAL A 15 -17.68 0.54 -5.84
N LEU A 16 -16.44 0.16 -5.54
CA LEU A 16 -15.83 0.36 -4.22
C LEU A 16 -15.69 1.84 -3.87
N GLU A 17 -15.28 2.67 -4.84
CA GLU A 17 -15.12 4.11 -4.67
C GLU A 17 -16.47 4.81 -4.44
N ILE A 18 -17.53 4.41 -5.15
CA ILE A 18 -18.90 4.88 -4.91
C ILE A 18 -19.36 4.49 -3.51
N LEU A 19 -19.08 3.26 -3.06
CA LEU A 19 -19.46 2.79 -1.74
C LEU A 19 -18.74 3.56 -0.64
N GLU A 20 -17.42 3.77 -0.77
CA GLU A 20 -16.61 4.57 0.13
C GLU A 20 -17.14 6.01 0.24
N MET A 21 -17.43 6.63 -0.91
CA MET A 21 -17.99 7.97 -0.96
C MET A 21 -19.38 8.05 -0.31
N GLY A 22 -20.21 7.01 -0.48
CA GLY A 22 -21.51 6.89 0.18
C GLY A 22 -21.38 6.81 1.71
N ILE A 23 -20.46 5.99 2.23
CA ILE A 23 -20.21 5.87 3.67
C ILE A 23 -19.64 7.17 4.23
N ALA A 24 -18.71 7.81 3.51
CA ALA A 24 -18.13 9.09 3.90
C ALA A 24 -19.20 10.19 3.95
N LEU A 25 -20.08 10.27 2.95
CA LEU A 25 -21.19 11.22 2.92
C LEU A 25 -22.14 11.01 4.11
N PHE A 26 -22.51 9.75 4.38
CA PHE A 26 -23.36 9.39 5.52
C PHE A 26 -22.73 9.82 6.85
N LEU A 27 -21.42 9.60 7.02
CA LEU A 27 -20.69 10.05 8.20
C LEU A 27 -20.70 11.56 8.38
N VAL A 28 -20.51 12.32 7.30
CA VAL A 28 -20.56 13.80 7.35
C VAL A 28 -21.94 14.27 7.82
N VAL A 29 -23.02 13.70 7.27
CA VAL A 29 -24.39 14.03 7.69
C VAL A 29 -24.59 13.68 9.17
N LEU A 30 -24.14 12.51 9.59
CA LEU A 30 -24.29 12.04 10.96
C LEU A 30 -23.55 12.96 11.95
N ILE A 31 -22.32 13.37 11.64
CA ILE A 31 -21.56 14.33 12.43
C ILE A 31 -22.25 15.69 12.47
N ALA A 32 -22.77 16.18 11.34
CA ALA A 32 -23.47 17.46 11.27
C ALA A 32 -24.74 17.47 12.13
N MET A 33 -25.54 16.39 12.12
CA MET A 33 -26.71 16.25 12.97
C MET A 33 -26.34 16.27 14.46
N ASN A 34 -25.29 15.54 14.86
CA ASN A 34 -24.83 15.52 16.25
C ASN A 34 -24.24 16.87 16.70
N LEU A 35 -23.53 17.58 15.81
CA LEU A 35 -23.05 18.94 16.09
C LEU A 35 -24.20 19.93 16.28
N PHE A 36 -25.26 19.80 15.48
CA PHE A 36 -26.45 20.63 15.65
C PHE A 36 -27.15 20.38 16.97
N GLU A 37 -27.31 19.10 17.35
CA GLU A 37 -27.89 18.72 18.64
C GLU A 37 -27.04 19.24 19.81
N LEU A 38 -25.70 19.15 19.71
CA LEU A 38 -24.78 19.71 20.70
C LEU A 38 -24.96 21.23 20.89
N PHE A 39 -25.17 21.97 19.80
CA PHE A 39 -25.39 23.42 19.87
C PHE A 39 -26.78 23.78 20.42
N ALA A 40 -27.79 22.96 20.16
CA ALA A 40 -29.16 23.17 20.63
C ALA A 40 -29.39 22.76 22.10
N HIS A 41 -28.60 21.83 22.64
CA HIS A 41 -28.71 21.30 24.01
C HIS A 41 -27.69 21.91 25.00
N ILE A 42 -27.48 23.23 24.95
CA ILE A 42 -26.64 23.94 25.93
C ILE A 42 -27.19 23.83 27.38
N GLU A 43 -28.45 23.41 27.58
CA GLU A 43 -28.97 23.08 28.91
C GLU A 43 -28.86 21.58 29.23
N PHE A 44 -28.11 21.34 30.30
CA PHE A 44 -27.60 20.08 30.83
C PHE A 44 -28.69 19.02 31.09
N ASN A 45 -28.73 17.93 30.31
CA ASN A 45 -29.56 16.76 30.60
C ASN A 45 -29.06 15.45 29.96
N ALA A 46 -29.50 14.32 30.56
CA ALA A 46 -29.20 12.93 30.20
C ALA A 46 -29.41 12.53 28.72
N SER A 47 -30.11 13.36 27.95
CA SER A 47 -30.27 13.20 26.49
C SER A 47 -28.93 13.17 25.76
N LEU A 48 -27.97 14.01 26.19
CA LEU A 48 -26.67 14.13 25.52
C LEU A 48 -25.85 12.82 25.62
N THR A 49 -25.89 12.14 26.76
CA THR A 49 -25.20 10.84 26.92
C THR A 49 -25.78 9.76 25.99
N VAL A 50 -27.09 9.76 25.78
CA VAL A 50 -27.76 8.81 24.87
C VAL A 50 -27.40 9.14 23.41
N ALA A 51 -27.38 10.42 23.03
CA ALA A 51 -26.97 10.87 21.71
C ALA A 51 -25.51 10.49 21.41
N PHE A 52 -24.57 10.76 22.34
CA PHE A 52 -23.17 10.38 22.20
C PHE A 52 -22.96 8.87 22.06
N LYS A 53 -23.70 8.05 22.82
CA LYS A 53 -23.62 6.59 22.72
C LYS A 53 -24.14 6.10 21.36
N THR A 54 -25.19 6.74 20.85
CA THR A 54 -25.75 6.44 19.53
C THR A 54 -24.77 6.82 18.42
N LEU A 55 -24.15 8.01 18.50
CA LEU A 55 -23.07 8.45 17.62
C LEU A 55 -21.90 7.47 17.59
N GLN A 56 -21.38 7.07 18.75
CA GLN A 56 -20.30 6.10 18.88
C GLN A 56 -20.64 4.76 18.21
N THR A 57 -21.87 4.28 18.40
CA THR A 57 -22.33 3.02 17.80
C THR A 57 -22.40 3.12 16.27
N CYS A 58 -22.98 4.21 15.74
CA CYS A 58 -23.10 4.43 14.31
C CYS A 58 -21.74 4.67 13.64
N LEU A 59 -20.89 5.51 14.23
CA LEU A 59 -19.50 5.74 13.80
C LEU A 59 -18.73 4.42 13.80
N GLY A 60 -18.97 3.60 14.82
CA GLY A 60 -18.47 2.25 14.94
C GLY A 60 -18.82 1.40 13.71
N LEU A 61 -20.10 1.34 13.37
CA LEU A 61 -20.60 0.60 12.21
C LEU A 61 -20.01 1.11 10.89
N CYS A 62 -20.01 2.42 10.66
CA CYS A 62 -19.48 3.03 9.43
C CYS A 62 -18.00 2.74 9.23
N MET A 63 -17.19 2.89 10.29
CA MET A 63 -15.77 2.61 10.22
C MET A 63 -15.48 1.13 9.95
N ASN A 64 -16.29 0.21 10.50
CA ASN A 64 -16.18 -1.21 10.14
C ASN A 64 -16.49 -1.42 8.66
N LEU A 65 -17.50 -0.74 8.10
CA LEU A 65 -17.78 -0.80 6.65
C LEU A 65 -16.61 -0.28 5.82
N ILE A 66 -15.99 0.84 6.20
CA ILE A 66 -14.81 1.39 5.50
C ILE A 66 -13.65 0.38 5.52
N ILE A 67 -13.41 -0.28 6.65
CA ILE A 67 -12.38 -1.32 6.73
C ILE A 67 -12.73 -2.49 5.80
N CYS A 68 -14.00 -2.89 5.72
CA CYS A 68 -14.43 -3.93 4.80
C CYS A 68 -14.22 -3.52 3.34
N THR A 69 -14.51 -2.28 2.95
CA THR A 69 -14.28 -1.81 1.57
C THR A 69 -12.81 -1.78 1.22
N GLU A 70 -11.96 -1.32 2.14
CA GLU A 70 -10.50 -1.32 1.97
C GLU A 70 -9.94 -2.74 1.88
N PHE A 71 -10.43 -3.66 2.72
CA PHE A 71 -10.06 -5.06 2.66
C PHE A 71 -10.45 -5.70 1.32
N ILE A 72 -11.63 -5.39 0.80
CA ILE A 72 -12.07 -5.88 -0.51
C ILE A 72 -11.16 -5.34 -1.61
N ARG A 73 -10.86 -4.04 -1.61
CA ARG A 73 -9.90 -3.41 -2.54
C ARG A 73 -8.55 -4.13 -2.50
N MET A 74 -8.04 -4.38 -1.30
CA MET A 74 -6.80 -5.09 -1.05
C MET A 74 -6.79 -6.53 -1.60
N VAL A 75 -7.90 -7.28 -1.49
CA VAL A 75 -8.01 -8.64 -2.04
C VAL A 75 -7.87 -8.65 -3.56
N TYR A 76 -8.40 -7.63 -4.25
CA TYR A 76 -8.35 -7.56 -5.72
C TYR A 76 -7.06 -6.95 -6.27
N THR A 77 -6.46 -5.98 -5.57
CA THR A 77 -5.25 -5.28 -6.04
C THR A 77 -3.97 -6.12 -5.84
N HIS A 78 -4.00 -7.19 -5.03
CA HIS A 78 -2.87 -8.10 -4.78
C HIS A 78 -1.54 -7.38 -4.43
N THR A 79 -1.61 -6.23 -3.77
CA THR A 79 -0.43 -5.49 -3.32
C THR A 79 -0.31 -5.59 -1.81
N MET A 80 0.75 -6.27 -1.35
CA MET A 80 1.02 -6.43 0.09
C MET A 80 1.16 -5.09 0.84
N GLN A 81 1.52 -4.02 0.13
CA GLN A 81 1.57 -2.67 0.70
C GLN A 81 0.18 -2.12 1.07
N ALA A 82 -0.82 -2.30 0.21
CA ALA A 82 -2.19 -1.85 0.48
C ALA A 82 -2.78 -2.61 1.68
N VAL A 83 -2.39 -3.88 1.86
CA VAL A 83 -2.77 -4.70 3.02
C VAL A 83 -2.35 -4.06 4.33
N LEU A 84 -1.08 -3.68 4.42
CA LEU A 84 -0.52 -3.13 5.63
C LEU A 84 -1.14 -1.76 5.94
N GLU A 85 -1.43 -0.96 4.92
CA GLU A 85 -2.09 0.34 5.08
C GLU A 85 -3.51 0.17 5.63
N ALA A 86 -4.31 -0.73 5.05
CA ALA A 86 -5.65 -1.06 5.53
C ALA A 86 -5.65 -1.64 6.97
N LEU A 87 -4.66 -2.47 7.30
CA LEU A 87 -4.54 -3.08 8.62
C LEU A 87 -4.15 -2.07 9.71
N ILE A 88 -3.22 -1.15 9.40
CA ILE A 88 -2.86 -0.05 10.30
C ILE A 88 -4.09 0.84 10.54
N PHE A 89 -4.84 1.16 9.49
CA PHE A 89 -6.07 1.94 9.60
C PHE A 89 -7.13 1.24 10.48
N ALA A 90 -7.32 -0.06 10.29
CA ALA A 90 -8.27 -0.86 11.07
C ALA A 90 -7.96 -0.84 12.57
N ILE A 91 -6.68 -1.02 12.93
CA ILE A 91 -6.23 -0.99 14.33
C ILE A 91 -6.31 0.43 14.90
N ALA A 92 -5.84 1.43 14.17
CA ALA A 92 -5.85 2.83 14.61
C ALA A 92 -7.27 3.31 14.93
N ARG A 93 -8.25 2.96 14.10
CA ARG A 93 -9.65 3.27 14.39
C ARG A 93 -10.20 2.44 15.56
N GLY A 94 -9.83 1.17 15.67
CA GLY A 94 -10.24 0.32 16.80
C GLY A 94 -9.80 0.90 18.15
N LEU A 95 -8.63 1.56 18.17
CA LEU A 95 -8.10 2.31 19.30
C LEU A 95 -8.97 3.53 19.67
N ILE A 96 -9.49 4.26 18.68
CA ILE A 96 -10.31 5.48 18.90
C ILE A 96 -11.70 5.15 19.43
N VAL A 97 -12.30 4.06 18.96
CA VAL A 97 -13.68 3.66 19.34
C VAL A 97 -13.69 2.85 20.63
N GLY A 98 -12.62 2.13 20.96
CA GLY A 98 -12.57 1.28 22.15
C GLY A 98 -12.42 2.07 23.45
N HIS A 99 -13.29 1.81 24.44
CA HIS A 99 -13.02 2.15 25.84
C HIS A 99 -11.99 1.16 26.40
N LEU A 100 -10.75 1.31 25.96
CA LEU A 100 -9.67 0.40 26.26
C LEU A 100 -9.02 0.77 27.59
N ASN A 101 -8.85 -0.21 28.46
CA ASN A 101 -8.00 -0.07 29.64
C ASN A 101 -6.57 0.25 29.18
N GLY A 102 -5.83 1.04 29.97
CA GLY A 102 -4.52 1.57 29.59
C GLY A 102 -3.52 0.51 29.08
N GLU A 103 -3.58 -0.71 29.62
CA GLU A 103 -2.73 -1.84 29.20
C GLU A 103 -3.03 -2.33 27.77
N GLN A 104 -4.30 -2.38 27.37
CA GLN A 104 -4.69 -2.82 26.03
C GLN A 104 -4.30 -1.78 24.98
N THR A 105 -4.49 -0.50 25.28
CA THR A 105 -4.04 0.63 24.44
C THR A 105 -2.55 0.52 24.14
N LEU A 106 -1.73 0.15 25.12
CA LEU A 106 -0.29 -0.02 24.97
C LEU A 106 0.05 -1.16 23.99
N LEU A 107 -0.68 -2.28 24.07
CA LEU A 107 -0.55 -3.41 23.16
C LEU A 107 -0.92 -3.04 21.71
N TYR A 108 -1.99 -2.26 21.51
CA TYR A 108 -2.37 -1.75 20.19
C TYR A 108 -1.33 -0.79 19.61
N ILE A 109 -0.75 0.09 20.43
CA ILE A 109 0.33 0.99 19.99
C ILE A 109 1.55 0.18 19.55
N VAL A 110 1.95 -0.85 20.32
CA VAL A 110 3.04 -1.76 19.94
C VAL A 110 2.72 -2.50 18.64
N ALA A 111 1.48 -2.94 18.45
CA ALA A 111 1.04 -3.58 17.21
C ALA A 111 1.16 -2.64 16.00
N ILE A 112 0.72 -1.38 16.12
CA ILE A 112 0.87 -0.37 15.05
C ILE A 112 2.35 -0.12 14.75
N LEU A 113 3.20 0.01 15.78
CA LEU A 113 4.65 0.18 15.60
C LEU A 113 5.27 -1.00 14.84
N LEU A 114 4.90 -2.23 15.19
CA LEU A 114 5.40 -3.44 14.53
C LEU A 114 4.92 -3.49 13.07
N LEU A 115 3.67 -3.13 12.80
CA LEU A 115 3.16 -3.01 11.43
C LEU A 115 3.88 -1.92 10.61
N MET A 116 4.23 -0.79 11.23
CA MET A 116 5.05 0.24 10.56
C MET A 116 6.46 -0.26 10.23
N VAL A 117 7.06 -1.06 11.11
CA VAL A 117 8.36 -1.70 10.85
C VAL A 117 8.23 -2.72 9.71
N MET A 118 7.20 -3.57 9.74
CA MET A 118 6.93 -4.52 8.66
C MET A 118 6.72 -3.82 7.32
N ARG A 119 5.99 -2.69 7.32
CA ARG A 119 5.85 -1.85 6.12
C ARG A 119 7.22 -1.41 5.60
N LYS A 120 8.13 -0.97 6.46
CA LYS A 120 9.48 -0.55 6.07
C LYS A 120 10.31 -1.70 5.48
N TYR A 121 10.21 -2.91 6.02
CA TYR A 121 10.95 -4.07 5.53
C TYR A 121 10.38 -4.62 4.21
N LEU A 122 9.06 -4.79 4.12
CA LEU A 122 8.41 -5.38 2.95
C LEU A 122 8.54 -4.52 1.68
N LEU A 123 8.53 -3.18 1.84
CA LEU A 123 8.79 -2.25 0.73
C LEU A 123 10.25 -2.27 0.28
N ARG A 124 11.18 -2.62 1.17
CA ARG A 124 12.62 -2.64 0.87
C ARG A 124 13.04 -3.92 0.14
N ASP A 125 12.48 -5.06 0.49
CA ASP A 125 12.73 -6.33 -0.21
C ASP A 125 12.26 -6.31 -1.67
N SER A 126 11.15 -5.61 -1.95
CA SER A 126 10.60 -5.47 -3.31
C SER A 126 11.49 -4.63 -4.24
N ASP A 127 12.31 -3.73 -3.69
CA ASP A 127 13.17 -2.80 -4.45
C ASP A 127 14.63 -3.29 -4.54
N GLU A 128 15.12 -4.05 -3.55
CA GLU A 128 16.49 -4.59 -3.54
C GLU A 128 16.68 -5.79 -4.50
N GLY A 129 15.71 -6.70 -4.60
CA GLY A 129 15.78 -7.85 -5.51
C GLY A 129 15.84 -7.45 -6.99
N GLY A 130 15.10 -6.41 -7.38
CA GLY A 130 15.11 -5.87 -8.75
C GLY A 130 16.44 -5.21 -9.12
N LYS A 131 17.04 -4.46 -8.18
CA LYS A 131 18.33 -3.78 -8.39
C LYS A 131 19.50 -4.76 -8.53
N ILE A 132 19.50 -5.86 -7.78
CA ILE A 132 20.52 -6.90 -7.90
C ILE A 132 20.42 -7.60 -9.26
N PHE A 133 19.20 -7.97 -9.68
CA PHE A 133 18.99 -8.60 -10.99
C PHE A 133 19.39 -7.68 -12.15
N GLU A 134 19.08 -6.38 -12.09
CA GLU A 134 19.57 -5.40 -13.08
C GLU A 134 21.09 -5.28 -13.09
N ARG A 135 21.74 -5.24 -11.92
CA ARG A 135 23.21 -5.21 -11.83
C ARG A 135 23.83 -6.45 -12.46
N VAL A 136 23.31 -7.64 -12.16
CA VAL A 136 23.76 -8.90 -12.77
C VAL A 136 23.56 -8.88 -14.29
N ARG A 137 22.41 -8.41 -14.77
CA ARG A 137 22.12 -8.29 -16.21
C ARG A 137 23.06 -7.30 -16.92
N ARG A 138 23.40 -6.16 -16.28
CA ARG A 138 24.36 -5.18 -16.82
C ARG A 138 25.78 -5.73 -16.85
N LEU A 139 26.19 -6.43 -15.79
CA LEU A 139 27.50 -7.10 -15.74
C LEU A 139 27.60 -8.16 -16.85
N MET A 140 26.57 -8.98 -17.03
CA MET A 140 26.54 -9.97 -18.12
C MET A 140 26.55 -9.33 -19.51
N ALA A 141 25.92 -8.17 -19.70
CA ALA A 141 25.97 -7.42 -20.96
C ALA A 141 27.34 -6.77 -21.23
N GLN A 142 28.04 -6.34 -20.17
CA GLN A 142 29.35 -5.71 -20.24
C GLN A 142 30.48 -6.72 -20.46
N THR A 143 30.42 -7.91 -19.86
CA THR A 143 31.39 -8.97 -20.11
C THR A 143 31.35 -9.44 -21.57
N ARG A 144 30.15 -9.49 -22.18
CA ARG A 144 29.98 -9.93 -23.57
C ARG A 144 30.59 -8.95 -24.60
N THR A 145 30.72 -7.67 -24.27
CA THR A 145 31.31 -6.67 -25.17
C THR A 145 32.82 -6.54 -25.00
N HIS A 146 33.37 -6.88 -23.83
CA HIS A 146 34.81 -6.92 -23.59
C HIS A 146 35.47 -8.12 -24.31
N ASP A 147 34.84 -9.29 -24.24
CA ASP A 147 35.32 -10.53 -24.89
C ASP A 147 35.36 -10.38 -26.43
N GLN A 148 34.33 -9.77 -27.02
CA GLN A 148 34.26 -9.53 -28.48
C GLN A 148 35.31 -8.51 -28.97
N LYS A 149 35.74 -7.56 -28.13
CA LYS A 149 36.79 -6.60 -28.48
C LYS A 149 38.17 -7.23 -28.45
N GLU A 150 38.46 -8.04 -27.42
CA GLU A 150 39.73 -8.77 -27.34
C GLU A 150 39.90 -9.75 -28.50
N ASP A 151 38.85 -10.50 -28.88
CA ASP A 151 38.94 -11.46 -29.97
C ASP A 151 39.20 -10.76 -31.32
N LYS A 152 38.56 -9.60 -31.55
CA LYS A 152 38.80 -8.78 -32.74
C LYS A 152 40.19 -8.14 -32.77
N GLU A 153 40.73 -7.69 -31.64
CA GLU A 153 42.10 -7.17 -31.57
C GLU A 153 43.14 -8.26 -31.79
N LYS A 154 42.94 -9.45 -31.22
CA LYS A 154 43.83 -10.61 -31.45
C LYS A 154 43.82 -11.03 -32.91
N LEU A 155 42.65 -11.12 -33.55
CA LEU A 155 42.54 -11.46 -34.97
C LEU A 155 43.21 -10.42 -35.88
N LYS A 156 43.10 -9.13 -35.55
CA LYS A 156 43.71 -8.03 -36.32
C LYS A 156 45.24 -8.00 -36.15
N SER A 157 45.74 -8.31 -34.95
CA SER A 157 47.17 -8.43 -34.68
C SER A 157 47.82 -9.65 -35.36
N ALA A 158 47.09 -10.76 -35.48
CA ALA A 158 47.55 -11.96 -36.20
C ALA A 158 47.57 -11.77 -37.72
N ALA A 159 46.60 -11.03 -38.28
CA ALA A 159 46.57 -10.71 -39.71
C ALA A 159 47.70 -9.76 -40.13
N SER A 160 48.03 -8.76 -39.30
CA SER A 160 49.10 -7.79 -39.63
C SER A 160 50.51 -8.37 -39.56
N GLY A 161 50.72 -9.52 -38.91
CA GLY A 161 52.03 -10.18 -38.84
C GLY A 161 52.39 -11.01 -40.07
N HIS A 162 51.39 -11.47 -40.84
CA HIS A 162 51.62 -12.35 -41.99
C HIS A 162 52.00 -11.58 -43.28
N ASP A 163 51.70 -10.29 -43.33
CA ASP A 163 51.98 -9.44 -44.51
C ASP A 163 53.43 -8.92 -44.55
N ASN A 164 54.19 -9.04 -43.45
CA ASN A 164 55.58 -8.56 -43.37
C ASN A 164 56.64 -9.65 -43.61
N GLU A 165 56.28 -10.94 -43.65
CA GLU A 165 57.22 -12.03 -43.98
C GLU A 165 57.15 -12.52 -45.44
N SER A 166 56.28 -11.91 -46.27
CA SER A 166 56.13 -12.27 -47.69
C SER A 166 56.83 -11.31 -48.66
N PHE A 167 57.66 -10.38 -48.15
CA PHE A 167 58.36 -9.37 -48.97
C PHE A 167 59.89 -9.28 -48.75
N LEU A 168 60.50 -10.28 -48.10
CA LEU A 168 61.95 -10.49 -48.05
C LEU A 168 62.29 -11.90 -48.55
#